data_AF-A0A2N9EH14-F1
#
_entry.id   AF-A0A2N9EH14-F1
#
_cell.length_a   1.000
_cell.length_b   1.000
_cell.length_c   1.000
_cell.angle_alpha   90.00
_cell.angle_beta   90.00
_cell.angle_gamma   90.00
#
_symmetry.space_group_name_H-M   'P 1'
#
loop_
_entity.id
_entity.type
_entity.pdbx_description
1 polymer ?
#
loop_
_entity_poly.entity_id
_entity_poly.type
_entity_poly.pdbx_seq_one_letter_code
_entity_poly.pdbx_strand_id
1 'polypeptide(L)'
;MGKIVWVLLVLLVQLLLAIDALTVDRLNIWPMPKSVSYGHGNLYMSKDFELNTQGTKYNDGSGILKDGFSRFLDLVRVAHVEDGNFSKIDTSVLLQGLHVVVLSASDELQYGIDESYKLSVPASGKPVYAHLEVGETNPFSAS
;
A
#
# COMPACT_ATOMS: atom_id res chain seq x y z
N MET A 1 -23.88 45.13 -23.17
CA MET A 1 -23.03 44.05 -23.71
C MET A 1 -21.75 43.81 -22.90
N GLY A 2 -21.02 44.83 -22.44
CA GLY A 2 -19.74 44.64 -21.73
C GLY A 2 -19.76 43.85 -20.42
N LYS A 3 -20.86 43.91 -19.63
CA LYS A 3 -20.94 43.21 -18.33
C LYS A 3 -21.03 41.68 -18.48
N ILE A 4 -21.77 41.19 -19.48
CA ILE A 4 -21.95 39.75 -19.73
C ILE A 4 -20.64 39.14 -20.26
N VAL A 5 -19.93 39.86 -21.13
CA VAL A 5 -18.61 39.45 -21.63
C VAL A 5 -17.59 39.35 -20.49
N TRP A 6 -17.60 40.31 -19.55
CA TRP A 6 -16.75 40.26 -18.37
C TRP A 6 -17.05 39.07 -17.44
N VAL A 7 -18.33 38.77 -17.22
CA VAL A 7 -18.75 37.62 -16.41
C VAL A 7 -18.30 36.30 -17.05
N LEU A 8 -18.46 36.16 -18.37
CA LEU A 8 -18.00 34.99 -19.11
C LEU A 8 -16.48 34.86 -19.10
N LEU A 9 -15.73 35.96 -19.18
CA LEU A 9 -14.28 35.96 -19.11
C LEU A 9 -13.79 35.51 -17.71
N VAL A 10 -14.42 36.00 -16.64
CA VAL A 10 -14.08 35.60 -15.26
C VAL A 10 -14.40 34.11 -15.03
N LEU A 11 -15.53 33.61 -15.54
CA LEU A 11 -15.88 32.19 -15.47
C LEU A 11 -14.90 31.31 -16.26
N LEU A 12 -14.46 31.75 -17.43
CA LEU A 12 -13.46 31.03 -18.23
C LEU A 12 -12.10 30.99 -17.52
N VAL A 13 -11.69 32.09 -16.90
CA VAL A 13 -10.45 32.16 -16.11
C VAL A 13 -10.55 31.27 -14.86
N GLN A 14 -11.69 31.24 -14.16
CA GLN A 14 -11.91 30.31 -13.05
C GLN A 14 -11.88 28.85 -13.49
N LEU A 15 -12.44 28.54 -14.65
CA LEU A 15 -12.42 27.19 -15.21
C LEU A 15 -11.00 26.77 -15.62
N LEU A 16 -10.21 27.68 -16.22
CA LEU A 16 -8.81 27.44 -16.60
C LEU A 16 -7.90 27.27 -15.37
N LEU A 17 -8.10 28.06 -14.32
CA LEU A 17 -7.36 27.94 -13.06
C LEU A 17 -7.72 26.68 -12.26
N ALA A 18 -8.89 26.07 -12.50
CA ALA A 18 -9.28 24.82 -11.86
C ALA A 18 -8.60 23.58 -12.48
N ILE A 19 -7.97 23.72 -13.66
CA ILE A 19 -7.31 22.60 -14.36
C ILE A 19 -5.92 22.31 -13.77
N ASP A 20 -5.29 23.28 -13.12
CA ASP A 20 -3.94 23.18 -12.55
C ASP A 20 -3.89 22.56 -11.13
N ALA A 21 -5.05 22.15 -10.58
CA ALA A 21 -5.14 21.47 -9.28
C ALA A 21 -5.19 19.93 -9.40
N LEU A 22 -4.85 19.36 -10.57
CA LEU A 22 -4.51 17.94 -10.66
C LEU A 22 -3.11 17.75 -10.08
N THR A 23 -3.04 17.74 -8.75
CA THR A 23 -1.86 17.34 -7.98
C THR A 23 -1.45 15.95 -8.45
N VAL A 24 -0.46 15.88 -9.34
CA VAL A 24 0.27 14.64 -9.60
C VAL A 24 1.13 14.40 -8.36
N ASP A 25 0.52 13.82 -7.32
CA ASP A 25 1.27 13.27 -6.20
C ASP A 25 2.21 12.21 -6.77
N ARG A 26 3.49 12.56 -6.87
CA ARG A 26 4.51 11.66 -7.38
C ARG A 26 4.83 10.64 -6.30
N LEU A 27 4.30 9.44 -6.49
CA LEU A 27 4.63 8.26 -5.71
C LEU A 27 6.13 7.94 -5.91
N ASN A 28 6.94 8.15 -4.88
CA ASN A 28 8.39 7.94 -4.92
C ASN A 28 8.73 6.48 -4.60
N ILE A 29 8.65 5.60 -5.59
CA ILE A 29 9.03 4.19 -5.46
C ILE A 29 10.27 3.90 -6.30
N TRP A 30 11.24 3.19 -5.70
CA TRP A 30 12.43 2.71 -6.39
C TRP A 30 12.83 1.30 -5.90
N PRO A 31 13.07 0.33 -6.80
CA PRO A 31 12.82 0.39 -8.24
C PRO A 31 11.31 0.49 -8.55
N MET A 32 10.97 1.11 -9.68
CA MET A 32 9.56 1.24 -10.09
C MET A 32 8.94 -0.14 -10.35
N PRO A 33 7.78 -0.48 -9.75
CA PRO A 33 7.12 -1.74 -10.00
C PRO A 33 6.70 -1.88 -11.47
N LYS A 34 6.60 -3.13 -11.95
CA LYS A 34 6.13 -3.43 -13.32
C LYS A 34 4.75 -2.82 -13.61
N SER A 35 3.88 -2.77 -12.60
CA SER A 35 2.56 -2.14 -12.67
C SER A 35 2.24 -1.53 -11.32
N VAL A 36 1.68 -0.32 -11.32
CA VAL A 36 1.27 0.39 -10.11
C VAL A 36 -0.03 1.14 -10.35
N SER A 37 -0.90 1.15 -9.35
CA SER A 37 -2.13 1.94 -9.29
C SER A 37 -2.34 2.37 -7.84
N TYR A 38 -2.71 3.62 -7.62
CA TYR A 38 -2.91 4.17 -6.28
C TYR A 38 -4.08 5.15 -6.27
N GLY A 39 -4.69 5.33 -5.10
CA GLY A 39 -5.76 6.30 -4.86
C GLY A 39 -5.24 7.55 -4.14
N HIS A 40 -6.18 8.43 -3.75
CA HIS A 40 -5.90 9.66 -3.02
C HIS A 40 -6.17 9.56 -1.51
N GLY A 41 -6.57 8.37 -1.04
CA GLY A 41 -6.89 8.13 0.37
C GLY A 41 -5.62 7.88 1.19
N ASN A 42 -5.67 8.27 2.47
CA ASN A 42 -4.60 8.02 3.43
C ASN A 42 -5.06 7.02 4.49
N LEU A 43 -4.13 6.15 4.92
CA LEU A 43 -4.31 5.25 6.04
C LEU A 43 -3.31 5.57 7.13
N TYR A 44 -3.65 5.17 8.35
CA TYR A 44 -2.78 5.32 9.52
C TYR A 44 -2.33 3.95 9.98
N MET A 45 -1.03 3.79 10.22
CA MET A 45 -0.47 2.55 10.76
C MET A 45 -0.91 2.38 12.22
N SER A 46 -1.43 1.20 12.56
CA SER A 46 -1.78 0.86 13.94
C SER A 46 -0.53 0.81 14.83
N LYS A 47 -0.67 1.15 16.11
CA LYS A 47 0.39 0.93 17.12
C LYS A 47 0.72 -0.56 17.26
N ASP A 48 -0.32 -1.39 17.15
CA ASP A 48 -0.23 -2.84 17.24
C ASP A 48 -0.13 -3.47 15.83
N PHE A 49 0.64 -2.85 14.94
CA PHE A 49 0.82 -3.33 13.57
C PHE A 49 1.42 -4.74 13.56
N GLU A 50 0.68 -5.70 13.01
CA GLU A 50 1.02 -7.11 13.10
C GLU A 50 1.25 -7.77 11.74
N LEU A 51 1.94 -8.92 11.77
CA LEU A 51 2.13 -9.80 10.62
C LEU A 51 1.08 -10.92 10.69
N ASN A 52 0.29 -11.05 9.62
CA ASN A 52 -0.62 -12.18 9.42
C ASN A 52 -0.06 -13.05 8.27
N THR A 53 0.06 -14.36 8.50
CA THR A 53 0.57 -15.32 7.49
C THR A 53 -0.45 -16.39 7.11
N GLN A 54 -1.73 -16.19 7.44
CA GLN A 54 -2.77 -17.16 7.10
C GLN A 54 -2.85 -17.41 5.59
N GLY A 55 -2.94 -18.68 5.19
CA GLY A 55 -3.01 -19.07 3.78
C GLY A 55 -1.65 -19.17 3.08
N THR A 56 -0.53 -18.87 3.76
CA THR A 56 0.81 -19.11 3.24
C THR A 56 1.13 -20.62 3.15
N LYS A 57 1.94 -21.02 2.16
CA LYS A 57 2.58 -22.34 2.11
C LYS A 57 3.96 -22.37 2.77
N TYR A 58 4.53 -21.19 3.02
CA TYR A 58 5.83 -21.03 3.67
C TYR A 58 5.69 -21.08 5.19
N ASN A 59 6.30 -22.06 5.84
CA ASN A 59 6.16 -22.30 7.28
C ASN A 59 7.00 -21.38 8.18
N ASP A 60 7.85 -20.53 7.59
CA ASP A 60 8.82 -19.67 8.27
C ASP A 60 9.67 -20.37 9.34
N GLY A 61 10.05 -21.63 9.10
CA GLY A 61 10.87 -22.40 10.04
C GLY A 61 12.24 -21.78 10.33
N SER A 62 12.80 -21.06 9.36
CA SER A 62 14.05 -20.30 9.48
C SER A 62 13.88 -18.92 10.15
N GLY A 63 12.63 -18.45 10.31
CA GLY A 63 12.32 -17.14 10.89
C GLY A 63 12.60 -15.95 9.97
N ILE A 64 12.97 -16.17 8.71
CA ILE A 64 13.34 -15.11 7.75
C ILE A 64 12.22 -14.09 7.57
N LEU A 65 10.97 -14.54 7.46
CA LEU A 65 9.83 -13.65 7.26
C LEU A 65 9.55 -12.83 8.52
N LYS A 66 9.55 -13.48 9.70
CA LYS A 66 9.38 -12.80 10.98
C LYS A 66 10.49 -11.77 11.24
N ASP A 67 11.74 -12.12 10.98
CA ASP A 67 12.88 -11.23 11.16
C ASP A 67 12.85 -10.09 10.14
N GLY A 68 12.49 -10.38 8.90
CA GLY A 68 12.28 -9.37 7.85
C GLY A 68 11.19 -8.36 8.20
N PHE A 69 10.07 -8.84 8.73
CA PHE A 69 8.98 -8.00 9.20
C PHE A 69 9.41 -7.11 10.37
N SER A 70 10.17 -7.65 11.32
CA SER A 70 10.69 -6.88 12.45
C SER A 70 11.62 -5.75 11.99
N ARG A 71 12.54 -6.04 11.06
CA ARG A 71 13.41 -5.02 10.45
C ARG A 71 12.61 -3.96 9.67
N PHE A 72 11.56 -4.38 8.96
CA PHE A 72 10.67 -3.45 8.26
C PHE A 72 9.99 -2.48 9.24
N LEU A 73 9.45 -3.01 10.35
CA LEU A 73 8.85 -2.18 11.39
C LEU A 73 9.85 -1.17 11.95
N ASP A 74 11.06 -1.61 12.28
CA ASP A 74 12.10 -0.71 12.79
C ASP A 74 12.38 0.46 11.83
N LEU A 75 12.46 0.19 10.52
CA LEU A 75 12.67 1.23 9.50
C LEU A 75 11.50 2.21 9.41
N VAL A 76 10.27 1.72 9.38
CA VAL A 76 9.07 2.56 9.27
C VAL A 76 8.91 3.43 10.52
N ARG A 77 9.18 2.87 11.71
CA ARG A 77 9.09 3.57 12.99
C ARG A 77 10.16 4.63 13.16
N VAL A 78 11.37 4.41 12.67
CA VAL A 78 12.41 5.46 12.65
C VAL A 78 11.96 6.67 11.81
N ALA A 79 11.20 6.43 10.73
CA ALA A 79 10.71 7.49 9.85
C ALA A 79 9.43 8.19 10.33
N HIS A 80 8.71 7.64 11.33
CA HIS A 80 7.41 8.14 11.77
C HIS A 80 7.36 8.30 13.30
N VAL A 81 6.89 9.45 13.79
CA VAL A 81 6.71 9.68 15.24
C VAL A 81 5.61 8.74 15.77
N GLU A 82 6.00 7.74 16.56
CA GLU A 82 5.09 6.71 17.11
C GLU A 82 4.13 7.25 18.19
N ASP A 83 4.38 8.44 18.74
CA ASP A 83 3.62 9.06 19.84
C ASP A 83 2.36 9.82 19.38
N GLY A 84 1.82 9.46 18.21
CA GLY A 84 0.55 9.98 17.72
C GLY A 84 -0.62 9.54 18.61
N ASN A 85 -1.48 10.46 19.04
CA ASN A 85 -2.71 10.08 19.73
C ASN A 85 -3.75 9.54 18.72
N PHE A 86 -3.79 8.22 18.54
CA PHE A 86 -4.70 7.53 17.64
C PHE A 86 -6.14 7.39 18.17
N SER A 87 -6.45 7.82 19.40
CA SER A 87 -7.79 7.68 19.99
C SER A 87 -8.91 8.41 19.23
N LYS A 88 -8.55 9.37 18.38
CA LYS A 88 -9.48 10.16 17.55
C LYS A 88 -9.55 9.70 16.10
N ILE A 89 -8.77 8.70 15.69
CA ILE A 89 -8.76 8.19 14.31
C ILE A 89 -9.88 7.17 14.15
N ASP A 90 -10.66 7.28 13.07
CA ASP A 90 -11.65 6.26 12.73
C ASP A 90 -10.93 4.93 12.43
N THR A 91 -11.37 3.86 13.09
CA THR A 91 -10.85 2.51 12.88
C THR A 91 -11.00 2.02 11.43
N SER A 92 -11.84 2.67 10.62
CA SER A 92 -12.01 2.35 9.20
C SER A 92 -10.80 2.68 8.34
N VAL A 93 -9.94 3.61 8.78
CA VAL A 93 -8.72 4.06 8.08
C VAL A 93 -7.44 3.63 8.81
N LEU A 94 -7.58 2.79 9.84
CA LEU A 94 -6.47 2.25 10.61
C LEU A 94 -6.00 0.93 9.98
N LEU A 95 -4.77 0.91 9.49
CA LEU A 95 -4.11 -0.27 8.95
C LEU A 95 -3.59 -1.13 10.10
N GLN A 96 -4.27 -2.25 10.36
CA GLN A 96 -3.99 -3.17 11.47
C GLN A 96 -2.71 -3.97 11.28
N GLY A 97 -2.34 -4.27 10.03
CA GLY A 97 -1.18 -5.10 9.78
C GLY A 97 -0.91 -5.38 8.31
N LEU A 98 0.05 -6.26 8.09
CA LEU A 98 0.42 -6.81 6.79
C LEU A 98 0.04 -8.30 6.75
N HIS A 99 -0.82 -8.67 5.82
CA HIS A 99 -1.13 -10.07 5.49
C HIS A 99 -0.24 -10.53 4.35
N VAL A 100 0.68 -11.44 4.65
CA VAL A 100 1.65 -11.99 3.68
C VAL A 100 1.26 -13.43 3.32
N VAL A 101 1.11 -13.69 2.03
CA VAL A 101 0.82 -15.02 1.47
C VAL A 101 1.96 -15.41 0.55
N VAL A 102 2.75 -16.40 0.97
CA VAL A 102 3.84 -16.96 0.14
C VAL A 102 3.36 -18.26 -0.49
N LEU A 103 3.38 -18.33 -1.81
CA LEU A 103 2.86 -19.48 -2.56
C LEU A 103 3.87 -20.63 -2.70
N SER A 104 5.15 -20.34 -2.45
CA SER A 104 6.24 -21.34 -2.35
C SER A 104 6.40 -21.83 -0.92
N ALA A 105 6.79 -23.09 -0.75
CA ALA A 105 7.17 -23.65 0.55
C ALA A 105 8.69 -23.60 0.81
N SER A 106 9.50 -23.34 -0.23
CA SER A 106 10.97 -23.34 -0.16
C SER A 106 11.51 -21.92 0.01
N ASP A 107 12.52 -21.78 0.87
CA ASP A 107 13.33 -20.57 1.11
C ASP A 107 14.77 -20.71 0.59
N GLU A 108 15.03 -21.67 -0.30
CA GLU A 108 16.37 -21.86 -0.87
C GLU A 108 16.74 -20.73 -1.84
N LEU A 109 17.96 -20.22 -1.67
CA LEU A 109 18.51 -19.20 -2.57
C LEU A 109 19.04 -19.86 -3.85
N GLN A 110 18.35 -19.61 -4.96
CA GLN A 110 18.69 -20.15 -6.27
C GLN A 110 18.55 -19.07 -7.34
N TYR A 111 19.34 -19.20 -8.41
CA TYR A 111 19.19 -18.33 -9.57
C TYR A 111 17.89 -18.65 -10.32
N GLY A 112 17.17 -17.62 -10.78
CA GLY A 112 15.91 -17.80 -11.50
C GLY A 112 14.72 -18.15 -10.61
N ILE A 113 14.85 -17.96 -9.30
CA ILE A 113 13.72 -18.06 -8.38
C ILE A 113 12.71 -16.94 -8.65
N ASP A 114 11.44 -17.23 -8.40
CA ASP A 114 10.36 -16.26 -8.59
C ASP A 114 10.34 -15.23 -7.46
N GLU A 115 10.74 -13.98 -7.78
CA GLU A 115 10.69 -12.82 -6.89
C GLU A 115 9.45 -11.93 -7.16
N SER A 116 8.49 -12.40 -7.96
CA SER A 116 7.29 -11.64 -8.27
C SER A 116 6.39 -11.51 -7.04
N TYR A 117 5.73 -10.36 -6.93
CA TYR A 117 4.79 -10.09 -5.86
C TYR A 117 3.65 -9.19 -6.33
N LYS A 118 2.56 -9.22 -5.57
CA LYS A 118 1.43 -8.32 -5.70
C LYS A 118 1.13 -7.70 -4.34
N LEU A 119 1.32 -6.38 -4.25
CA LEU A 119 0.94 -5.58 -3.09
C LEU A 119 -0.38 -4.88 -3.36
N SER A 120 -1.35 -5.06 -2.47
CA SER A 120 -2.61 -4.31 -2.48
C SER A 120 -2.88 -3.70 -1.11
N VAL A 121 -3.11 -2.39 -1.09
CA VAL A 121 -3.47 -1.63 0.11
C VAL A 121 -4.91 -1.14 -0.04
N PRO A 122 -5.86 -1.61 0.78
CA PRO A 122 -7.27 -1.22 0.68
C PRO A 122 -7.50 0.22 1.15
N ALA A 123 -8.51 0.92 0.61
CA ALA A 123 -8.78 2.31 0.98
C ALA A 123 -9.43 2.49 2.38
N SER A 124 -10.20 1.49 2.82
CA SER A 124 -10.83 1.44 4.15
C SER A 124 -11.38 0.02 4.43
N GLY A 125 -11.71 -0.26 5.68
CA GLY A 125 -12.28 -1.56 6.11
C GLY A 125 -12.21 -1.74 7.63
N LYS A 126 -12.72 -2.87 8.16
CA LYS A 126 -12.62 -3.20 9.59
C LYS A 126 -12.52 -4.72 9.78
N PRO A 127 -11.36 -5.32 10.11
CA PRO A 127 -10.01 -4.73 10.16
C PRO A 127 -9.39 -4.53 8.76
N VAL A 128 -8.41 -3.64 8.66
CA VAL A 128 -7.71 -3.32 7.40
C VAL A 128 -6.32 -3.95 7.41
N TYR A 129 -6.03 -4.87 6.49
CA TYR A 129 -4.68 -5.38 6.26
C TYR A 129 -4.21 -5.00 4.86
N ALA A 130 -2.95 -4.59 4.74
CA ALA A 130 -2.29 -4.59 3.45
C ALA A 130 -2.02 -6.05 3.07
N HIS A 131 -2.25 -6.42 1.81
CA HIS A 131 -2.07 -7.79 1.34
C HIS A 131 -0.87 -7.87 0.41
N LEU A 132 0.08 -8.74 0.75
CA LEU A 132 1.28 -9.02 -0.02
C LEU A 132 1.28 -10.50 -0.41
N GLU A 133 1.01 -10.77 -1.68
CA GLU A 133 1.11 -12.10 -2.26
C GLU A 133 2.46 -12.25 -2.97
N VAL A 134 3.16 -13.35 -2.73
CA VAL A 134 4.50 -13.61 -3.25
C VAL A 134 4.53 -14.94 -4.01
N GLY A 135 5.08 -14.90 -5.22
CA GLY A 135 5.14 -16.00 -6.16
C GLY A 135 3.94 -16.05 -7.12
N GLU A 136 4.04 -16.89 -8.14
CA GLU A 136 3.00 -17.07 -9.15
C GLU A 136 1.88 -18.02 -8.68
N THR A 137 0.63 -17.56 -8.75
CA THR A 137 -0.54 -18.44 -8.72
C THR A 137 -0.56 -19.23 -10.03
N ASN A 138 -0.08 -20.47 -10.03
CA ASN A 138 -0.15 -21.30 -11.24
C ASN A 138 -1.64 -21.48 -11.64
N PRO A 139 -2.11 -20.88 -12.75
CA PRO A 139 -3.52 -20.93 -13.13
C PRO A 139 -3.96 -22.34 -13.58
N PHE A 140 -3.01 -23.28 -13.70
CA PHE A 140 -3.26 -24.68 -14.03
C PHE A 140 -3.32 -25.60 -12.80
N SER A 141 -3.27 -25.05 -11.58
CA SER A 141 -3.34 -25.84 -10.34
C SER A 141 -4.76 -26.19 -9.88
N ALA A 142 -5.79 -25.79 -10.61
CA ALA A 142 -7.16 -26.26 -10.37
C ALA A 142 -7.43 -27.49 -11.25
N SER A 143 -7.08 -28.68 -10.74
CA SER A 143 -7.54 -29.98 -11.24
C SER A 143 -8.42 -30.65 -10.21
#